data_AF-A0A059Y0A2-F1
#
_entry.id   AF-A0A059Y0A2-F1
#
_cell.length_a   1.000
_cell.length_b   1.000
_cell.length_c   1.000
_cell.angle_alpha   90.00
_cell.angle_beta   90.00
_cell.angle_gamma   90.00
#
_symmetry.space_group_name_H-M   'P 1'
#
loop_
_entity.id
_entity.type
_entity.pdbx_description
1 polymer ?
#
loop_
_entity_poly.entity_id
_entity_poly.type
_entity_poly.pdbx_seq_one_letter_code
_entity_poly.pdbx_strand_id
1 'polypeptide(L)'
;MVLEILKEEKSVTQLASKHHINYSELLKWKKLVLEEGFPNVFGDPKTEALKTNHEKEVMALYQKIGQLTTQLAWLEKSPGSPDP
;
A
#
# COMPACT_ATOMS: atom_id res chain seq x y z
N MET A 1 20.97 3.49 -19.34
CA MET A 1 19.69 3.97 -19.89
C MET A 1 18.85 4.69 -18.85
N VAL A 2 18.25 3.98 -17.88
CA VAL A 2 17.33 4.58 -16.87
C VAL A 2 17.96 5.73 -16.09
N LEU A 3 19.23 5.62 -15.68
CA LEU A 3 19.96 6.72 -15.04
C LEU A 3 20.13 7.96 -15.94
N GLU A 4 20.28 7.80 -17.27
CA GLU A 4 20.32 8.95 -18.19
C GLU A 4 18.95 9.64 -18.26
N ILE A 5 17.84 8.88 -18.19
CA ILE A 5 16.49 9.43 -18.15
C ILE A 5 16.28 10.28 -16.87
N LEU A 6 16.79 9.81 -15.74
CA LEU A 6 16.65 10.47 -14.43
C LEU A 6 17.60 11.67 -14.25
N LYS A 7 18.73 11.67 -14.95
CA LYS A 7 19.65 12.83 -14.98
C LYS A 7 19.07 14.03 -15.73
N GLU A 8 18.08 13.81 -16.60
CA GLU A 8 17.38 14.84 -17.38
C GLU A 8 18.27 15.76 -18.23
N GLU A 9 19.54 15.40 -18.46
CA GLU A 9 20.48 16.12 -19.33
C GLU A 9 20.06 16.12 -20.81
N LYS A 10 19.21 15.16 -21.20
CA LYS A 10 18.61 15.01 -22.53
C LYS A 10 17.14 14.72 -22.38
N SER A 11 16.31 15.25 -23.30
CA SER A 11 14.89 14.95 -23.30
C SER A 11 14.63 13.47 -23.62
N VAL A 12 13.49 12.96 -23.16
CA VAL A 12 13.08 11.56 -23.43
C VAL A 12 13.03 11.29 -24.94
N THR A 13 12.62 12.27 -25.75
CA THR A 13 12.62 12.17 -27.22
C THR A 13 14.03 12.05 -27.79
N GLN A 14 15.00 12.82 -27.28
CA GLN A 14 16.40 12.71 -27.71
C GLN A 14 17.00 11.36 -27.32
N LEU A 15 16.66 10.84 -26.14
CA LEU A 15 17.09 9.53 -25.69
C LEU A 15 16.46 8.40 -26.53
N ALA A 16 15.17 8.53 -26.87
CA ALA A 16 14.46 7.60 -27.75
C ALA A 16 15.15 7.50 -29.12
N SER A 17 15.44 8.64 -29.74
CA SER A 17 16.14 8.69 -31.02
C SER A 17 17.59 8.20 -30.93
N LYS A 18 18.34 8.60 -29.89
CA LYS A 18 19.75 8.21 -29.71
C LYS A 18 19.91 6.71 -29.55
N HIS A 19 19.02 6.08 -28.79
CA HIS A 19 19.14 4.68 -28.42
C HIS A 19 18.21 3.75 -29.19
N HIS A 20 17.42 4.28 -30.13
CA HIS A 20 16.45 3.55 -30.94
C HIS A 20 15.41 2.80 -30.09
N ILE A 21 15.02 3.39 -28.95
CA ILE A 21 13.99 2.87 -28.04
C ILE A 21 12.71 3.67 -28.24
N ASN A 22 11.55 3.03 -28.11
CA ASN A 22 10.29 3.75 -28.23
C ASN A 22 10.13 4.76 -27.09
N TYR A 23 9.70 5.98 -27.42
CA TYR A 23 9.42 7.04 -26.45
C TYR A 23 8.50 6.58 -25.30
N SER A 24 7.47 5.77 -25.62
CA SER A 24 6.52 5.24 -24.63
C SER A 24 7.17 4.29 -23.63
N GLU A 25 8.17 3.51 -24.05
CA GLU A 25 8.93 2.61 -23.16
C GLU A 25 9.80 3.40 -22.19
N LEU A 26 10.48 4.44 -22.68
CA LEU A 26 11.28 5.32 -21.82
C LEU A 26 10.42 6.06 -20.79
N LEU A 27 9.23 6.52 -21.18
CA LEU A 27 8.27 7.10 -20.24
C LEU A 27 7.80 6.08 -19.21
N LYS A 28 7.51 4.85 -19.64
CA LYS A 28 7.12 3.76 -18.74
C LYS A 28 8.21 3.48 -17.72
N TRP A 29 9.48 3.44 -18.13
CA TRP A 29 10.60 3.23 -17.21
C TRP A 29 10.79 4.40 -16.25
N LYS A 30 10.65 5.64 -16.73
CA LYS A 30 10.68 6.83 -15.85
C LYS A 30 9.60 6.73 -14.77
N LYS A 31 8.37 6.41 -15.18
CA LYS A 31 7.22 6.25 -14.28
C LYS A 31 7.46 5.16 -13.24
N LEU A 32 7.88 3.97 -13.69
CA LEU A 32 8.12 2.82 -12.82
C LEU A 32 9.17 3.12 -11.73
N VAL A 33 10.27 3.79 -12.08
CA VAL A 33 11.27 4.16 -11.07
C VAL A 33 10.75 5.19 -10.09
N LEU A 34 10.02 6.20 -10.55
CA LEU A 34 9.49 7.25 -9.68
C LEU A 34 8.38 6.74 -8.75
N GLU A 35 7.50 5.87 -9.24
CA GLU A 35 6.31 5.42 -8.51
C GLU A 35 6.54 4.15 -7.69
N GLU A 36 7.34 3.21 -8.19
CA GLU A 36 7.54 1.91 -7.52
C GLU A 36 8.98 1.77 -7.01
N GLY A 37 9.96 2.16 -7.82
CA GLY A 37 11.38 1.99 -7.48
C GLY A 37 11.81 2.83 -6.28
N PHE A 38 11.64 4.15 -6.33
CA PHE A 38 12.10 5.05 -5.28
C PHE A 38 11.36 4.87 -3.96
N PRO A 39 10.02 4.74 -3.91
CA PRO A 39 9.34 4.48 -2.65
C PRO A 39 9.76 3.16 -2.01
N ASN A 40 10.12 2.14 -2.78
CA ASN A 40 10.58 0.86 -2.25
C ASN A 40 12.05 0.91 -1.77
N VAL A 41 12.92 1.65 -2.47
CA VAL A 41 14.35 1.77 -2.11
C VAL A 41 14.60 2.78 -0.99
N PHE A 42 13.88 3.89 -1.00
CA PHE A 42 14.00 4.97 -0.01
C PHE A 42 12.89 4.96 1.04
N GLY A 43 11.90 4.07 0.92
CA GLY A 43 10.91 3.85 1.96
C GLY A 43 11.55 3.26 3.20
N ASP A 44 11.11 3.71 4.38
CA ASP A 44 11.53 3.08 5.62
C ASP A 44 10.71 1.79 5.82
N PRO A 45 11.34 0.60 5.77
CA PRO A 45 10.66 -0.68 5.93
C PRO A 45 9.95 -0.81 7.28
N LYS A 46 10.37 -0.04 8.29
CA LYS A 46 9.64 0.03 9.58
C LYS A 46 8.26 0.65 9.39
N THR A 47 8.11 1.63 8.50
CA THR A 47 6.82 2.30 8.26
C THR A 47 5.81 1.36 7.63
N GLU A 48 6.24 0.52 6.68
CA GLU A 48 5.37 -0.51 6.11
C GLU A 48 5.01 -1.57 7.15
N ALA A 49 5.99 -2.07 7.90
CA ALA A 49 5.73 -3.01 8.98
C ALA A 49 4.77 -2.46 10.05
N LEU A 50 4.90 -1.18 10.41
CA LEU A 50 3.99 -0.49 11.33
C LEU A 50 2.57 -0.38 10.76
N LYS A 51 2.41 -0.04 9.47
CA LYS A 51 1.10 0.00 8.80
C LYS A 51 0.45 -1.37 8.80
N THR A 52 1.17 -2.41 8.37
CA THR A 52 0.65 -3.78 8.35
C THR A 52 0.30 -4.29 9.75
N ASN A 53 1.11 -3.95 10.77
CA ASN A 53 0.81 -4.35 12.14
C ASN A 53 -0.43 -3.62 12.68
N HIS A 54 -0.57 -2.33 12.36
CA HIS A 54 -1.74 -1.55 12.71
C HIS A 54 -3.02 -2.10 12.04
N GLU A 55 -2.97 -2.45 10.74
CA GLU A 55 -4.09 -3.07 10.03
C GLU A 55 -4.51 -4.39 10.68
N LYS A 56 -3.54 -5.23 11.08
CA LYS A 56 -3.81 -6.48 11.80
C LYS A 56 -4.48 -6.24 13.15
N GLU A 57 -4.00 -5.26 13.91
CA GLU A 57 -4.59 -4.87 15.19
C GLU A 57 -6.03 -4.39 15.01
N VAL A 58 -6.28 -3.52 14.03
CA VAL A 58 -7.62 -3.03 13.69
C VAL A 58 -8.56 -4.19 13.34
N MET A 59 -8.12 -5.13 12.51
CA MET A 59 -8.92 -6.32 12.17
C MET A 59 -9.24 -7.18 13.41
N ALA A 60 -8.25 -7.40 14.27
CA ALA A 60 -8.44 -8.19 15.49
C ALA A 60 -9.45 -7.52 16.45
N LEU A 61 -9.41 -6.19 16.56
CA LEU A 61 -10.37 -5.42 17.35
C LEU A 61 -11.78 -5.53 16.78
N TYR A 62 -11.97 -5.38 15.46
CA TYR A 62 -13.28 -5.55 14.83
C TYR A 62 -13.86 -6.95 15.04
N GLN A 63 -13.03 -7.99 14.92
CA GLN A 63 -13.47 -9.36 15.19
C GLN A 63 -13.93 -9.51 16.64
N LYS A 64 -13.18 -8.95 17.60
CA LYS A 64 -13.53 -9.01 19.02
C LYS A 64 -14.81 -8.26 19.33
N ILE A 65 -15.01 -7.08 18.72
CA ILE A 65 -16.27 -6.33 18.81
C ILE A 65 -17.42 -7.21 18.30
N GLY A 66 -17.31 -7.82 17.11
CA GLY A 66 -18.36 -8.69 16.57
C GLY A 66 -18.69 -9.89 17.48
N GLN A 67 -17.66 -10.51 18.06
CA GLN A 67 -17.83 -11.61 19.02
C GLN A 67 -18.54 -11.16 20.29
N LEU A 68 -18.15 -10.00 20.85
CA LEU A 68 -18.76 -9.44 22.06
C LEU A 68 -20.21 -9.02 21.82
N THR A 69 -20.50 -8.34 20.71
CA THR A 69 -21.86 -7.98 20.31
C THR A 69 -22.75 -9.20 20.17
N THR A 70 -22.23 -10.27 19.56
CA THR A 70 -22.96 -11.53 19.45
C THR A 70 -23.25 -12.14 20.82
N GLN A 71 -22.24 -12.21 21.70
CA GLN A 71 -22.41 -12.71 23.07
C GLN A 71 -23.45 -11.91 23.87
N LEU A 72 -23.44 -10.58 23.76
CA LEU A 72 -24.43 -9.73 24.40
C LEU A 72 -25.85 -10.02 23.89
N ALA A 73 -26.04 -10.10 22.56
CA ALA A 73 -27.35 -10.43 21.99
C ALA A 73 -27.86 -11.81 22.44
N TRP A 74 -26.97 -12.79 22.63
CA TRP A 74 -27.35 -14.09 23.20
C TRP A 74 -27.78 -14.00 24.66
N LEU A 75 -27.08 -13.19 25.47
CA LEU A 75 -27.43 -12.98 26.88
C LEU A 75 -28.78 -12.27 27.03
N GLU A 76 -29.02 -11.22 26.25
CA GLU A 76 -30.30 -10.49 26.23
C GLU A 76 -31.48 -11.37 25.81
N LYS A 77 -31.24 -12.35 24.93
CA LYS A 77 -32.29 -13.27 24.44
C LYS A 77 -32.50 -14.50 25.34
N SER A 78 -31.59 -14.78 26.28
CA SER A 78 -31.66 -15.97 27.12
C SER A 78 -32.73 -15.83 28.21
N PRO A 79 -33.64 -16.81 28.41
CA PRO A 79 -34.84 -16.69 29.25
C PRO A 79 -34.57 -16.76 30.77
N GLY A 80 -33.48 -16.18 31.25
CA GLY A 80 -33.06 -16.20 32.65
C GLY A 80 -32.33 -14.95 33.14
N SER A 81 -32.28 -13.87 32.34
CA SER A 81 -31.84 -12.57 32.85
C SER A 81 -32.87 -12.08 33.89
N PRO A 82 -32.47 -11.72 35.11
CA PRO A 82 -33.38 -11.07 36.05
C PRO A 82 -33.85 -9.76 35.42
N ASP A 83 -35.15 -9.58 35.29
CA ASP A 83 -35.73 -8.29 34.91
C ASP A 83 -35.25 -7.19 35.89
N PRO A 84 -35.05 -5.95 35.41
CA PRO A 84 -34.61 -4.82 36.24
C PRO A 84 -35.58 -4.46 37.37
#